data_AF-A0AAE3UGB5-F1
#
_entry.id   AF-A0AAE3UGB5-F1
#
_cell.length_a   1.000
_cell.length_b   1.000
_cell.length_c   1.000
_cell.angle_alpha   90.00
_cell.angle_beta   90.00
_cell.angle_gamma   90.00
#
_symmetry.space_group_name_H-M   'P 1'
#
loop_
_entity.id
_entity.type
_entity.pdbx_description
1 polymer ?
#
loop_
_entity_poly.entity_id
_entity_poly.type
_entity_poly.pdbx_seq_one_letter_code
_entity_poly.pdbx_strand_id
1 'polypeptide(L)'
;MYFLLGYVVCGYLNNTFVFTTDKLLVINPNFPFTKVVTYKLNQIENIEIYRSLCIQGIGWIFFQSGNYVTITIGGDRFRYYCGSLCVDTFDEDITEKTMDDFHYALKERKIPAQFRL
;
A
#
# COMPACT_ATOMS: atom_id res chain seq x y z
N MET A 1 -14.08 17.97 15.47
CA MET A 1 -12.73 18.40 15.07
C MET A 1 -11.78 17.23 14.84
N TYR A 2 -11.66 16.28 15.77
CA TYR A 2 -10.85 15.07 15.61
C TYR A 2 -11.18 14.25 14.35
N PHE A 3 -12.46 14.16 13.97
CA PHE A 3 -12.90 13.47 12.76
C PHE A 3 -12.36 14.07 11.45
N LEU A 4 -12.31 15.41 11.36
CA LEU A 4 -11.75 16.09 10.20
C LEU A 4 -10.24 15.88 10.09
N LEU A 5 -9.53 15.95 11.22
CA LEU A 5 -8.09 15.69 11.26
C LEU A 5 -7.77 14.25 10.87
N GLY A 6 -8.53 13.30 11.38
CA GLY A 6 -8.41 11.90 11.01
C GLY A 6 -8.68 11.66 9.53
N TYR A 7 -9.76 12.23 8.99
CA TYR A 7 -10.06 12.14 7.56
C TYR A 7 -8.91 12.68 6.69
N VAL A 8 -8.35 13.84 7.06
CA VAL A 8 -7.23 14.46 6.35
C VAL A 8 -5.98 13.58 6.40
N VAL A 9 -5.64 13.03 7.57
CA VAL A 9 -4.46 12.15 7.75
C VAL A 9 -4.66 10.83 7.01
N CYS A 10 -5.82 10.19 7.10
CA CYS A 10 -6.15 8.99 6.35
C CYS A 10 -6.07 9.23 4.84
N GLY A 11 -6.68 10.31 4.34
CA GLY A 11 -6.66 10.64 2.92
C GLY A 11 -5.24 10.91 2.41
N TYR A 12 -4.40 11.58 3.20
CA TYR A 12 -3.00 11.82 2.83
C TYR A 12 -2.15 10.54 2.80
N LEU A 13 -2.39 9.61 3.72
CA LEU A 13 -1.58 8.40 3.87
C LEU A 13 -2.07 7.22 3.03
N ASN A 14 -3.35 7.19 2.63
CA ASN A 14 -3.92 6.06 1.91
C ASN A 14 -3.54 6.09 0.42
N ASN A 15 -2.64 5.18 0.03
CA ASN A 15 -2.22 4.98 -1.34
C ASN A 15 -2.78 3.67 -1.90
N THR A 16 -2.87 3.59 -3.21
CA THR A 16 -3.23 2.41 -4.00
C THR A 16 -2.09 2.12 -4.98
N PHE A 17 -1.91 0.85 -5.34
CA PHE A 17 -0.89 0.43 -6.30
C PHE A 17 -1.51 -0.13 -7.56
N VAL A 18 -0.92 0.20 -8.71
CA VAL A 18 -1.30 -0.37 -9.99
C VAL A 18 -0.04 -0.86 -10.70
N PHE A 19 -0.05 -2.13 -11.12
CA PHE A 19 1.00 -2.65 -11.99
C PHE A 19 0.59 -2.60 -13.45
N THR A 20 1.54 -2.22 -14.28
CA THR A 20 1.49 -2.34 -15.74
C THR A 20 2.58 -3.32 -16.19
N THR A 21 2.76 -3.46 -17.50
CA THR A 21 3.77 -4.37 -18.07
C THR A 21 5.20 -3.98 -17.68
N ASP A 22 5.50 -2.69 -17.57
CA ASP A 22 6.85 -2.16 -17.35
C ASP A 22 6.97 -1.20 -16.15
N LYS A 23 5.86 -0.82 -15.53
CA LYS A 23 5.83 0.18 -14.44
C LYS A 23 4.95 -0.23 -13.26
N LEU A 24 5.32 0.27 -12.09
CA LEU A 24 4.50 0.32 -10.88
C LEU A 24 4.06 1.76 -10.65
N LEU A 25 2.76 1.98 -10.50
CA LEU A 25 2.17 3.25 -10.16
C LEU A 25 1.73 3.22 -8.69
N VAL A 26 2.09 4.27 -7.95
CA VAL A 26 1.59 4.55 -6.61
C VAL A 26 0.67 5.75 -6.70
N ILE A 27 -0.60 5.55 -6.38
CA ILE A 27 -1.66 6.54 -6.57
C ILE A 27 -2.25 6.87 -5.21
N ASN A 28 -2.24 8.14 -4.82
CA ASN A 28 -3.14 8.66 -3.80
C ASN A 28 -4.34 9.28 -4.54
N PRO A 29 -5.55 8.67 -4.49
CA PRO A 29 -6.73 9.22 -5.17
C PRO A 29 -7.44 10.31 -4.36
N ASN A 30 -7.09 10.50 -3.09
CA ASN A 30 -7.86 11.33 -2.17
C ASN A 30 -7.60 12.82 -2.42
N PHE A 31 -8.65 13.59 -2.72
CA PHE A 31 -8.56 15.05 -2.79
C PHE A 31 -8.35 15.63 -1.38
N PRO A 32 -7.48 16.65 -1.18
CA PRO A 32 -6.66 17.36 -2.17
C PRO A 32 -5.25 16.78 -2.38
N PHE A 33 -4.95 15.61 -1.81
CA PHE A 33 -3.63 14.98 -1.80
C PHE A 33 -3.37 14.09 -3.03
N THR A 34 -4.09 14.34 -4.12
CA THR A 34 -4.02 13.52 -5.31
C THR A 34 -2.59 13.50 -5.86
N LYS A 35 -1.97 12.32 -5.87
CA LYS A 35 -0.58 12.15 -6.29
C LYS A 35 -0.44 10.85 -7.07
N VAL A 36 0.29 10.89 -8.17
CA VAL A 36 0.67 9.69 -8.92
C VAL A 36 2.19 9.66 -9.01
N VAL A 37 2.79 8.61 -8.47
CA VAL A 37 4.23 8.32 -8.58
C VAL A 37 4.39 7.09 -9.46
N THR A 38 5.29 7.16 -10.43
CA THR A 38 5.53 6.05 -11.36
C THR A 38 6.97 5.59 -11.24
N TYR A 39 7.15 4.29 -11.06
CA TYR A 39 8.44 3.62 -11.00
C TYR A 39 8.55 2.63 -12.15
N LYS A 40 9.70 2.59 -12.84
CA LYS A 40 9.97 1.50 -13.79
C LYS A 40 10.31 0.24 -13.01
N LEU A 41 9.76 -0.91 -13.40
CA LEU A 41 9.96 -2.16 -12.67
C LEU A 41 11.44 -2.58 -12.64
N ASN A 42 12.21 -2.26 -13.68
CA ASN A 42 13.65 -2.55 -13.75
C ASN A 42 14.51 -1.73 -12.77
N GLN A 43 13.97 -0.69 -12.16
CA GLN A 43 14.65 0.12 -11.14
C GLN A 43 14.36 -0.37 -9.71
N ILE A 44 13.38 -1.25 -9.55
CA ILE A 44 12.95 -1.72 -8.24
C ILE A 44 13.85 -2.88 -7.81
N GLU A 45 14.59 -2.66 -6.73
CA GLU A 45 15.51 -3.66 -6.17
C GLU A 45 14.78 -4.62 -5.24
N ASN A 46 13.81 -4.11 -4.47
CA ASN A 46 13.05 -4.91 -3.51
C ASN A 46 11.71 -4.25 -3.20
N ILE A 47 10.68 -5.07 -2.99
CA ILE A 47 9.39 -4.63 -2.44
C ILE A 47 9.09 -5.44 -1.19
N GLU A 48 8.94 -4.75 -0.06
CA GLU A 48 8.58 -5.38 1.22
C GLU A 48 7.19 -4.95 1.63
N ILE A 49 6.34 -5.93 1.92
CA ILE A 49 4.98 -5.68 2.38
C ILE A 49 4.91 -6.08 3.85
N TYR A 50 4.50 -5.12 4.67
CA TYR A 50 4.43 -5.28 6.11
C TYR A 50 2.99 -5.22 6.59
N ARG A 51 2.62 -6.18 7.43
CA ARG A 51 1.39 -6.13 8.20
C ARG A 51 1.66 -5.41 9.51
N SER A 52 0.99 -4.27 9.75
CA SER A 52 1.02 -3.66 11.08
C SER A 52 -0.07 -4.31 11.93
N LEU A 53 0.34 -5.13 12.90
CA LEU A 53 -0.55 -5.56 13.98
C LEU A 53 -0.90 -4.33 14.84
N CYS A 54 -2.20 -4.12 15.00
CA CYS A 54 -2.83 -2.93 15.56
C CYS A 54 -2.17 -2.38 16.84
N ILE A 55 -2.00 -1.06 16.90
CA ILE A 55 -1.87 -0.33 18.18
C ILE A 55 -3.29 -0.32 18.79
N GLN A 56 -3.54 -1.20 19.77
CA GLN A 56 -4.81 -1.23 20.50
C GLN A 56 -4.94 0.03 21.35
N GLY A 57 -5.71 1.02 20.89
CA GLY A 57 -5.96 2.26 21.62
C GLY A 57 -6.88 3.22 20.87
N ILE A 58 -7.23 4.33 21.53
CA ILE A 58 -8.21 5.37 21.11
C ILE A 58 -7.94 5.96 19.70
N GLY A 59 -6.75 5.71 19.12
CA GLY A 59 -6.41 6.04 17.73
C GLY A 59 -7.09 5.18 16.65
N TRP A 60 -7.78 4.09 17.00
CA TRP A 60 -8.48 3.17 16.08
C TRP A 60 -9.43 3.87 15.10
N ILE A 61 -10.08 4.95 15.53
CA ILE A 61 -11.06 5.67 14.68
C ILE A 61 -10.37 6.37 13.49
N PHE A 62 -9.07 6.63 13.57
CA PHE A 62 -8.31 7.41 12.56
C PHE A 62 -7.08 6.71 12.00
N PHE A 63 -6.62 5.65 12.64
CA PHE A 63 -5.49 4.86 12.19
C PHE A 63 -5.95 3.42 12.11
N GLN A 64 -6.73 3.11 11.07
CA GLN A 64 -6.91 1.73 10.67
C GLN A 64 -5.53 1.11 10.48
N SER A 65 -5.34 -0.06 11.08
CA SER A 65 -4.21 -0.96 10.86
C SER A 65 -3.79 -0.92 9.39
N GLY A 66 -2.73 -0.17 9.10
CA GLY A 66 -2.33 0.08 7.73
C GLY A 66 -1.24 -0.90 7.35
N ASN A 67 -1.55 -1.82 6.44
CA ASN A 67 -0.49 -2.47 5.69
C ASN A 67 0.32 -1.37 5.00
N TYR A 68 1.64 -1.52 4.99
CA TYR A 68 2.48 -0.58 4.27
C TYR A 68 3.42 -1.34 3.35
N VAL A 69 3.64 -0.75 2.19
CA VAL A 69 4.56 -1.25 1.19
C VAL A 69 5.79 -0.37 1.21
N THR A 70 6.93 -1.01 1.27
CA THR A 70 8.22 -0.38 1.07
C THR A 70 8.72 -0.73 -0.32
N ILE A 71 9.17 0.26 -1.08
CA ILE A 71 9.85 0.09 -2.36
C ILE A 71 11.29 0.58 -2.21
N THR A 72 12.27 -0.26 -2.55
CA THR A 72 13.69 0.10 -2.56
C THR A 72 14.18 0.32 -3.99
N ILE A 73 14.80 1.46 -4.26
CA ILE A 73 15.33 1.86 -5.58
C ILE A 73 16.69 2.54 -5.38
N GLY A 74 17.76 2.01 -5.96
CA GLY A 74 19.09 2.61 -5.87
C GLY A 74 19.60 2.77 -4.44
N GLY A 75 19.21 1.87 -3.53
CA GLY A 75 19.47 1.98 -2.09
C GLY A 75 18.52 2.89 -1.30
N ASP A 76 17.70 3.71 -1.95
CA ASP A 76 16.70 4.56 -1.28
C ASP A 76 15.43 3.79 -0.97
N ARG A 77 14.85 4.02 0.21
CA ARG A 77 13.70 3.28 0.73
C ARG A 77 12.46 4.18 0.81
N PHE A 78 11.44 3.91 -0.01
CA PHE A 78 10.18 4.65 -0.06
C PHE A 78 9.07 3.87 0.65
N ARG A 79 8.39 4.48 1.62
CA ARG A 79 7.28 3.86 2.37
C ARG A 79 5.94 4.45 1.96
N TYR A 80 4.98 3.58 1.68
CA TYR A 80 3.62 3.93 1.29
C TYR A 80 2.62 3.17 2.14
N TYR A 81 1.76 3.89 2.85
CA TYR A 81 0.69 3.29 3.65
C TYR A 81 -0.51 2.95 2.78
N CYS A 82 -1.17 1.85 3.12
CA CYS A 82 -2.37 1.34 2.48
C CYS A 82 -3.37 1.01 3.59
N GLY A 83 -4.19 2.00 3.95
CA GLY A 83 -5.24 1.80 4.95
C GLY A 83 -6.37 0.91 4.46
N SER A 84 -6.45 0.68 3.13
CA SER A 84 -7.56 -0.01 2.47
C SER A 84 -7.22 -1.40 1.91
N LEU A 85 -5.95 -1.80 1.86
CA LEU A 85 -5.60 -3.20 1.56
C LEU A 85 -5.73 -3.99 2.86
N CYS A 86 -6.81 -4.76 3.04
CA CYS A 86 -6.87 -5.80 4.07
C CYS A 86 -6.05 -7.02 3.63
N VAL A 87 -5.36 -7.68 4.56
CA VAL A 87 -4.64 -8.95 4.29
C VAL A 87 -5.61 -10.11 4.10
N ASP A 88 -6.76 -10.05 4.79
CA ASP A 88 -7.80 -11.08 4.77
C ASP A 88 -9.14 -10.39 4.50
N THR A 89 -9.56 -10.27 3.24
CA THR A 89 -10.97 -9.93 2.93
C THR A 89 -11.76 -11.22 2.91
N PHE A 90 -12.49 -11.48 4.00
CA PHE A 90 -13.50 -12.54 4.10
C PHE A 90 -14.79 -12.23 3.30
N ASP A 91 -14.83 -11.11 2.57
CA ASP A 91 -15.87 -10.76 1.60
C ASP A 91 -15.24 -10.71 0.20
N GLU A 92 -15.35 -11.84 -0.52
CA GLU A 92 -14.82 -12.07 -1.87
C GLU A 92 -15.49 -11.23 -2.97
N ASP A 93 -16.56 -10.47 -2.67
CA ASP A 93 -17.41 -9.87 -3.71
C ASP A 93 -17.09 -8.41 -4.09
N ILE A 94 -16.28 -7.68 -3.30
CA ILE A 94 -16.04 -6.23 -3.55
C ILE A 94 -14.56 -5.89 -3.78
N THR A 95 -13.63 -6.76 -3.36
CA THR A 95 -12.19 -6.50 -3.47
C THR A 95 -11.60 -7.43 -4.52
N GLU A 96 -11.63 -6.99 -5.78
CA GLU A 96 -11.27 -7.81 -6.95
C GLU A 96 -9.80 -8.31 -6.95
N LYS A 97 -8.91 -7.73 -6.11
CA LYS A 97 -7.48 -8.13 -5.99
C LYS A 97 -6.96 -7.97 -4.56
N THR A 98 -6.46 -9.06 -4.00
CA THR A 98 -5.90 -9.20 -2.65
C THR A 98 -4.41 -8.84 -2.59
N MET A 99 -3.83 -8.75 -1.38
CA MET A 99 -2.37 -8.64 -1.22
C MET A 99 -1.64 -9.88 -1.77
N ASP A 100 -2.29 -11.04 -1.76
CA ASP A 100 -1.75 -12.25 -2.38
C ASP A 100 -1.70 -12.10 -3.90
N ASP A 101 -2.74 -11.55 -4.53
CA ASP A 101 -2.71 -11.24 -5.98
C ASP A 101 -1.59 -10.25 -6.32
N PHE A 102 -1.32 -9.29 -5.44
CA PHE A 102 -0.19 -8.38 -5.56
C PHE A 102 1.16 -9.13 -5.45
N HIS A 103 1.28 -10.09 -4.54
CA HIS A 103 2.47 -10.93 -4.41
C HIS A 103 2.68 -11.83 -5.64
N TYR A 104 1.63 -12.48 -6.12
CA TYR A 104 1.66 -13.35 -7.29
C TYR A 104 2.06 -12.57 -8.54
N ALA A 105 1.51 -11.36 -8.75
CA ALA A 105 1.86 -10.51 -9.87
C ALA A 105 3.32 -10.02 -9.83
N LEU A 106 3.91 -9.88 -8.64
CA LEU A 106 5.34 -9.55 -8.48
C LEU A 106 6.23 -10.75 -8.77
N LYS A 107 5.85 -11.92 -8.26
CA LYS A 107 6.57 -13.17 -8.47
C LYS A 107 6.59 -13.58 -9.94
N GLU A 108 5.47 -13.45 -10.64
CA GLU A 108 5.36 -13.72 -12.09
C GLU A 108 6.29 -12.81 -12.91
N ARG A 109 6.45 -11.55 -12.48
CA ARG A 109 7.35 -10.58 -13.11
C ARG A 109 8.81 -10.66 -12.64
N LYS A 110 9.18 -11.70 -11.87
CA LYS A 110 10.52 -11.91 -11.30
C LYS A 110 11.03 -10.76 -10.43
N ILE A 111 10.11 -10.00 -9.82
CA ILE A 111 10.49 -8.93 -8.90
C ILE A 111 10.60 -9.56 -7.51
N PRO A 112 11.74 -9.41 -6.81
CA PRO A 112 11.88 -9.90 -5.46
C PRO A 112 10.90 -9.16 -4.54
N ALA A 113 9.95 -9.91 -4.00
CA ALA A 113 8.94 -9.42 -3.07
C ALA A 113 8.99 -10.26 -1.79
N GLN A 114 9.04 -9.63 -0.63
CA GLN A 114 9.03 -10.30 0.66
C GLN A 114 7.81 -9.88 1.48
N PHE A 115 7.03 -10.87 1.91
CA PHE A 115 6.01 -10.66 2.93
C PHE A 115 6.65 -10.77 4.30
N ARG A 116 6.52 -9.70 5.09
CA ARG A 116 6.87 -9.72 6.50
C ARG A 116 5.58 -9.57 7.30
N LEU A 117 5.07 -10.72 7.72
CA LEU A 117 3.94 -10.87 8.64
C LEU A 117 4.31 -10.38 10.05
#